data_AF-A0A5K1DSW1-F1
#
_entry.id   AF-A0A5K1DSW1-F1
#
_cell.length_a   1.000
_cell.length_b   1.000
_cell.length_c   1.000
_cell.angle_alpha   90.00
_cell.angle_beta   90.00
_cell.angle_gamma   90.00
#
_symmetry.space_group_name_H-M   'P 1'
#
loop_
_entity.id
_entity.type
_entity.pdbx_description
1 polymer ?
#
loop_
_entity_poly.entity_id
_entity_poly.type
_entity_poly.pdbx_seq_one_letter_code
_entity_poly.pdbx_strand_id
1 'polypeptide(L)'
;FNTKTCKELQVQVHIVDFVMVCTGRYGDIPNMPDFEAGKRPEVFKGKVVHAMELYSMDHEQVDDLISGKKIVVVGFQKTAFDVADKCAGAN
;
A
#
# COMPACT_ATOMS: atom_id res chain seq x y z
N PHE A 1 30.72 -14.58 12.92
CA PHE A 1 30.14 -13.69 11.89
C PHE A 1 29.98 -14.48 10.61
N ASN A 2 28.76 -14.91 10.31
CA ASN A 2 28.43 -15.78 9.18
C ASN A 2 27.90 -14.90 8.04
N THR A 3 28.73 -14.63 7.03
CA THR A 3 28.34 -13.88 5.83
C THR A 3 27.61 -14.82 4.89
N LYS A 4 26.28 -14.69 4.82
CA LYS A 4 25.47 -15.31 3.76
C LYS A 4 25.85 -14.66 2.42
N THR A 5 26.32 -15.48 1.50
CA THR A 5 26.66 -15.13 0.11
C THR A 5 25.41 -14.63 -0.62
N CYS A 6 25.47 -13.41 -1.18
CA CYS A 6 24.49 -12.96 -2.17
C CYS A 6 24.71 -13.77 -3.45
N LYS A 7 23.67 -14.46 -3.95
CA LYS A 7 23.70 -15.06 -5.28
C LYS A 7 24.05 -13.96 -6.30
N GLU A 8 25.10 -14.17 -7.09
CA GLU A 8 25.41 -13.32 -8.23
C GLU A 8 24.24 -13.38 -9.22
N LEU A 9 23.53 -12.26 -9.36
CA LEU A 9 22.50 -12.11 -10.39
C LEU A 9 23.20 -11.99 -11.74
N GLN A 10 23.07 -13.01 -12.59
CA GLN A 10 23.55 -12.93 -13.97
C GLN A 10 22.64 -12.01 -14.77
N VAL A 11 23.18 -10.86 -15.17
CA VAL A 11 22.49 -9.91 -16.07
C VAL A 11 22.65 -10.39 -17.51
N GLN A 12 21.53 -10.57 -18.21
CA GLN A 12 21.51 -10.89 -19.65
C GLN A 12 20.88 -9.75 -20.44
N VAL A 13 21.52 -9.36 -21.54
CA VAL A 13 21.08 -8.27 -22.42
C VAL A 13 20.63 -8.86 -23.76
N HIS A 14 19.47 -8.44 -24.24
CA HIS A 14 18.86 -8.93 -25.48
C HIS A 14 18.56 -7.75 -26.42
N ILE A 15 18.71 -7.97 -27.74
CA ILE A 15 18.37 -6.99 -28.77
C ILE A 15 17.05 -7.41 -29.41
N VAL A 16 16.08 -6.50 -29.44
CA VAL A 16 14.73 -6.72 -29.99
C VAL A 16 14.25 -5.47 -30.74
N ASP A 17 13.33 -5.63 -31.69
CA ASP A 17 12.82 -4.52 -32.50
C ASP A 17 11.83 -3.62 -31.73
N PHE A 18 11.08 -4.20 -30.79
CA PHE A 18 10.16 -3.46 -29.91
C PHE A 18 9.95 -4.21 -28.59
N VAL A 19 9.56 -3.47 -27.55
CA VAL A 19 9.24 -4.02 -26.21
C VAL A 19 7.85 -3.54 -25.80
N MET A 20 7.01 -4.47 -25.34
CA MET A 20 5.77 -4.13 -24.63
C MET A 20 5.95 -4.36 -23.14
N VAL A 21 5.78 -3.32 -22.34
CA VAL A 21 5.91 -3.37 -20.88
C VAL A 21 4.52 -3.47 -20.25
N CYS A 22 4.20 -4.65 -19.71
CA CYS A 22 2.88 -4.97 -19.14
C CYS A 22 2.94 -5.19 -17.62
N THR A 23 3.74 -4.40 -16.89
CA THR A 23 3.95 -4.55 -15.44
C THR A 23 2.81 -3.99 -14.59
N GLY A 24 1.76 -3.46 -15.21
CA GLY A 24 0.65 -2.80 -14.52
C GLY A 24 1.01 -1.39 -14.03
N ARG A 25 -0.03 -0.59 -13.76
CA ARG A 25 0.10 0.77 -13.19
C ARG A 25 0.11 0.76 -11.66
N TYR A 26 -0.65 -0.15 -11.06
CA TYR A 26 -0.77 -0.32 -9.62
C TYR A 26 0.20 -1.43 -9.21
N GLY A 27 1.39 -1.03 -8.75
CA GLY A 27 2.44 -1.95 -8.31
C GLY A 27 2.56 -2.01 -6.80
N ASP A 28 3.65 -2.61 -6.34
CA ASP A 28 3.90 -2.87 -4.91
C ASP A 28 4.32 -1.62 -4.11
N ILE A 29 4.53 -0.49 -4.80
CA ILE A 29 4.93 0.77 -4.17
C ILE A 29 3.71 1.70 -4.08
N PRO A 30 3.23 2.00 -2.86
CA PRO A 30 2.08 2.86 -2.68
C PRO A 30 2.43 4.32 -3.02
N ASN A 31 1.50 5.02 -3.68
CA ASN A 31 1.63 6.45 -3.93
C ASN A 31 1.20 7.25 -2.70
N MET A 32 2.14 7.50 -1.78
CA MET A 32 1.87 8.28 -0.57
C MET A 32 2.07 9.78 -0.82
N PRO A 33 1.19 10.64 -0.30
CA PRO A 33 1.40 12.08 -0.37
C PRO A 33 2.60 12.49 0.49
N ASP A 34 3.38 13.45 -0.02
CA ASP A 34 4.44 14.08 0.75
C ASP A 34 3.86 15.09 1.73
N PHE A 35 4.29 15.00 2.98
CA PHE A 35 4.00 16.00 4.00
C PHE A 35 5.27 16.68 4.47
N GLU A 36 5.12 17.95 4.86
CA GLU A 36 6.17 18.73 5.53
C GLU A 36 6.68 18.00 6.78
N ALA A 37 7.93 18.29 7.15
CA ALA A 37 8.52 17.75 8.38
C ALA A 37 7.64 18.08 9.60
N GLY A 38 7.36 17.08 10.43
CA GLY A 38 6.47 17.22 11.59
C GLY A 38 4.97 17.15 11.30
N LYS A 39 4.54 16.98 10.04
CA LYS A 39 3.13 16.78 9.64
C LYS A 39 2.88 15.44 8.93
N ARG A 40 3.88 14.56 8.95
CA ARG A 40 3.83 13.26 8.29
C ARG A 40 3.01 12.23 9.07
N PRO A 41 2.61 11.12 8.44
CA PRO A 41 1.94 10.00 9.11
C PRO A 41 2.69 9.51 10.36
N GLU A 42 4.03 9.58 10.37
CA GLU A 42 4.84 9.08 11.49
C GLU A 42 4.62 9.83 12.82
N VAL A 43 4.16 11.09 12.80
CA VAL A 43 3.85 11.83 14.04
C VAL A 43 2.42 11.61 14.53
N PHE A 44 1.58 10.98 13.71
CA PHE A 44 0.20 10.68 14.08
C PHE A 44 0.18 9.53 15.10
N LYS A 45 -0.54 9.73 16.21
CA LYS A 45 -0.63 8.74 17.30
C LYS A 45 -1.59 7.59 17.00
N GLY A 46 -2.36 7.68 15.92
CA GLY A 46 -3.23 6.61 15.45
C GLY A 46 -2.55 5.73 14.40
N LYS A 47 -3.23 4.67 13.98
CA LYS A 47 -2.74 3.79 12.92
C LYS A 47 -3.00 4.42 11.55
N VAL A 48 -1.98 4.42 10.69
CA VAL A 48 -2.08 4.83 9.28
C VAL A 48 -1.86 3.60 8.41
N VAL A 49 -2.75 3.38 7.45
CA VAL A 49 -2.73 2.21 6.55
C VAL A 49 -3.03 2.69 5.14
N HIS A 50 -2.18 2.33 4.17
CA HIS A 50 -2.50 2.55 2.75
C HIS A 50 -3.46 1.47 2.26
N ALA A 51 -4.32 1.79 1.29
CA ALA A 51 -5.33 0.84 0.79
C ALA A 51 -4.75 -0.50 0.31
N MET A 52 -3.54 -0.50 -0.27
CA MET A 52 -2.83 -1.74 -0.63
C MET A 52 -2.58 -2.67 0.56
N GLU A 53 -2.16 -2.12 1.70
CA GLU A 53 -1.94 -2.89 2.92
C GLU A 53 -3.27 -3.41 3.46
N LEU A 54 -4.32 -2.57 3.43
CA LEU A 54 -5.67 -2.97 3.82
C LEU A 54 -6.19 -4.16 3.00
N TYR A 55 -6.01 -4.15 1.68
CA TYR A 55 -6.44 -5.25 0.81
C TYR A 55 -5.53 -6.49 0.86
N SER A 56 -4.37 -6.39 1.50
CA SER A 56 -3.47 -7.53 1.72
C SER A 56 -3.78 -8.27 3.03
N MET A 57 -4.57 -7.67 3.92
CA MET A 57 -5.06 -8.29 5.16
C MET A 57 -6.22 -9.25 4.88
N ASP A 58 -6.41 -10.22 5.77
CA ASP A 58 -7.61 -11.05 5.75
C ASP A 58 -8.86 -10.29 6.24
N HIS A 59 -10.04 -10.87 6.04
CA HIS A 59 -11.29 -10.22 6.41
C HIS A 59 -11.40 -9.92 7.91
N GLU A 60 -10.97 -10.84 8.76
CA GLU A 60 -11.06 -10.72 10.22
C GLU A 60 -10.16 -9.58 10.74
N GLN A 61 -8.93 -9.50 10.21
CA GLN A 61 -7.98 -8.42 10.49
C GLN A 61 -8.51 -7.05 10.10
N VAL A 62 -9.19 -6.95 8.95
CA VAL A 62 -9.78 -5.68 8.52
C VAL A 62 -10.96 -5.31 9.42
N ASP A 63 -11.80 -6.26 9.79
CA ASP A 63 -12.97 -6.01 10.63
C ASP A 63 -12.55 -5.54 12.03
N ASP A 64 -11.54 -6.16 12.63
CA ASP A 64 -10.91 -5.72 13.90
C ASP A 64 -10.28 -4.32 13.80
N LEU A 65 -9.72 -4.00 12.62
CA LEU A 65 -9.10 -2.72 12.34
C LEU A 65 -10.14 -1.59 12.22
N ILE A 66 -11.34 -1.86 11.73
CA ILE A 66 -12.34 -0.82 11.44
C ILE A 66 -13.44 -0.71 12.52
N SER A 67 -13.79 -1.80 13.18
CA SER A 67 -14.95 -1.87 14.08
C SER A 67 -14.78 -1.03 15.34
N GLY A 68 -15.77 -0.19 15.62
CA GLY A 68 -15.84 0.72 16.77
C GLY A 68 -14.81 1.84 16.74
N LYS A 69 -14.20 2.15 15.59
CA LYS A 69 -13.14 3.17 15.46
C LYS A 69 -13.59 4.39 14.68
N LYS A 70 -13.02 5.55 15.00
CA LYS A 70 -13.16 6.77 14.19
C LYS A 70 -12.13 6.74 13.06
N ILE A 71 -12.62 6.68 11.83
CA ILE A 71 -11.80 6.48 10.64
C ILE A 71 -11.87 7.71 9.75
N VAL A 72 -10.73 8.09 9.19
CA VAL A 72 -10.63 9.12 8.16
C VAL A 72 -10.04 8.46 6.91
N VAL A 73 -10.78 8.55 5.80
CA VAL A 73 -10.31 8.07 4.49
C VAL A 73 -9.78 9.25 3.69
N VAL A 74 -8.55 9.14 3.19
CA VAL A 74 -7.90 10.19 2.39
C VAL A 74 -7.85 9.73 0.93
N GLY A 75 -8.58 10.43 0.07
CA GLY A 75 -8.66 10.15 -1.36
C GLY A 75 -10.08 10.36 -1.90
N PHE A 76 -10.23 10.41 -3.22
CA PHE A 76 -11.52 10.64 -3.88
C PHE A 76 -11.81 9.67 -5.04
N GLN A 77 -10.93 8.69 -5.26
CA GLN A 77 -11.11 7.67 -6.30
C GLN A 77 -11.93 6.49 -5.76
N LYS A 78 -12.24 5.52 -6.63
CA LYS A 78 -13.08 4.34 -6.33
C LYS A 78 -12.69 3.66 -5.02
N THR A 79 -11.39 3.37 -4.85
CA THR A 79 -10.85 2.78 -3.62
C THR A 79 -11.21 3.55 -2.36
N ALA A 80 -11.20 4.89 -2.38
CA ALA A 80 -11.55 5.69 -1.22
C ALA A 80 -13.05 5.54 -0.88
N PHE A 81 -13.92 5.52 -1.89
CA PHE A 81 -15.36 5.30 -1.69
C PHE A 81 -15.66 3.88 -1.17
N ASP A 82 -15.07 2.85 -1.78
CA ASP A 82 -15.29 1.46 -1.36
C ASP A 82 -14.81 1.22 0.08
N VAL A 83 -13.67 1.80 0.47
CA VAL A 83 -13.16 1.72 1.84
C VAL A 83 -14.05 2.50 2.81
N ALA A 84 -14.50 3.70 2.42
CA ALA A 84 -15.40 4.50 3.27
C ALA A 84 -16.74 3.80 3.50
N ASP A 85 -17.31 3.18 2.46
CA ASP A 85 -18.54 2.38 2.56
C ASP A 85 -18.34 1.18 3.49
N LYS A 86 -17.24 0.43 3.33
CA LYS A 86 -16.90 -0.67 4.25
C LYS A 86 -16.78 -0.20 5.71
N CYS A 87 -16.13 0.94 5.94
CA CYS A 87 -15.98 1.51 7.28
C CYS A 87 -17.30 1.99 7.87
N ALA A 88 -18.21 2.53 7.05
CA ALA A 88 -19.54 2.97 7.46
C ALA A 88 -20.48 1.78 7.75
N GLY A 89 -20.38 0.68 7.01
CA GLY A 89 -21.13 -0.54 7.31
C GLY A 89 -20.73 -1.20 8.63
N ALA A 90 -19.51 -0.95 9.11
CA ALA A 90 -18.97 -1.51 10.35
C ALA A 90 -19.13 -0.61 11.59
N ASN A 91 -19.54 0.66 11.42
CA ASN A 91 -19.62 1.67 12.49
C ASN A 91 -20.94 2.45 12.48
#